data_AF-A0A969SK06-F1
#
_entry.id   AF-A0A969SK06-F1
#
_cell.length_a   1.000
_cell.length_b   1.000
_cell.length_c   1.000
_cell.angle_alpha   90.00
_cell.angle_beta   90.00
_cell.angle_gamma   90.00
#
_symmetry.space_group_name_H-M   'P 1'
#
loop_
_entity.id
_entity.type
_entity.pdbx_description
1 polymer ?
#
loop_
_entity_poly.entity_id
_entity_poly.type
_entity_poly.pdbx_seq_one_letter_code
_entity_poly.pdbx_strand_id
1 'polypeptide(L)'
;MNALRDTAEIRTERRHFTFRYRTPRHFVDLFRNLYGPVHKAFAALDTGRAAALEADILALIEEFDIAEDGTMVVPSAYLEVVASKR
;
A
#
# COMPACT_ATOMS: atom_id res chain seq x y z
N MET A 1 -49.80 0.49 -10.53
CA MET A 1 -48.75 -0.54 -10.44
C MET A 1 -47.63 -0.14 -11.40
N ASN A 2 -46.57 0.51 -10.92
CA ASN A 2 -45.33 0.70 -11.69
C ASN A 2 -44.18 0.95 -10.71
N ALA A 3 -43.64 -0.15 -10.20
CA ALA A 3 -42.38 -0.15 -9.48
C ALA A 3 -41.25 -0.27 -10.52
N LEU A 4 -40.80 0.86 -11.06
CA LEU A 4 -39.49 0.91 -11.70
C LEU A 4 -38.47 0.96 -10.56
N ARG A 5 -37.95 -0.21 -10.19
CA ARG A 5 -36.74 -0.28 -9.36
C ARG A 5 -35.63 0.35 -10.18
N ASP A 6 -35.06 1.46 -9.70
CA ASP A 6 -33.82 1.99 -10.25
C ASP A 6 -32.75 0.90 -10.15
N THR A 7 -32.43 0.26 -11.27
CA THR A 7 -31.41 -0.79 -11.32
C THR A 7 -30.06 -0.11 -11.17
N ALA A 8 -29.44 -0.24 -10.00
CA ALA A 8 -28.05 0.13 -9.79
C ALA A 8 -27.13 -0.95 -10.38
N GLU A 9 -26.10 -0.54 -11.11
CA GLU A 9 -25.03 -1.43 -11.59
C GLU A 9 -23.84 -1.30 -10.65
N ILE A 10 -23.29 -2.43 -10.20
CA ILE A 10 -22.09 -2.48 -9.34
C ILE A 10 -21.02 -3.28 -10.07
N ARG A 11 -19.88 -2.64 -10.31
CA ARG A 11 -18.66 -3.28 -10.85
C ARG A 11 -17.60 -3.32 -9.77
N THR A 12 -16.97 -4.48 -9.60
CA THR A 12 -15.83 -4.66 -8.71
C THR A 12 -14.62 -5.11 -9.51
N GLU A 13 -13.46 -4.50 -9.30
CA GLU A 13 -12.24 -4.84 -10.00
C GLU A 13 -11.04 -4.80 -9.07
N ARG A 14 -10.19 -5.83 -9.11
CA ARG A 14 -8.91 -5.80 -8.40
C ARG A 14 -7.94 -4.93 -9.19
N ARG A 15 -7.47 -3.87 -8.56
CA ARG A 15 -6.48 -2.92 -9.11
C ARG A 15 -5.19 -2.99 -8.32
N HIS A 16 -4.13 -2.40 -8.87
CA HIS A 16 -2.85 -2.25 -8.16
C HIS A 16 -2.45 -0.78 -8.12
N PHE A 17 -2.03 -0.32 -6.95
CA PHE A 17 -1.18 0.86 -6.82
C PHE A 17 0.24 0.37 -6.64
N THR A 18 1.11 0.66 -7.60
CA THR A 18 2.50 0.19 -7.54
C THR A 18 3.38 1.24 -6.89
N PHE A 19 3.96 0.91 -5.73
CA PHE A 19 4.98 1.71 -5.09
C PHE A 19 6.27 1.64 -5.90
N ARG A 20 6.84 2.81 -6.24
CA ARG A 20 8.09 2.92 -6.99
C ARG A 20 9.06 3.86 -6.28
N TYR A 21 10.19 3.33 -5.86
CA TYR A 21 11.19 4.08 -5.10
C TYR A 21 12.61 3.74 -5.58
N ARG A 22 13.55 4.63 -5.25
CA ARG A 22 14.96 4.48 -5.65
C ARG A 22 15.60 3.20 -5.12
N THR A 23 15.25 2.81 -3.90
CA THR A 23 15.65 1.57 -3.22
C THR A 23 14.62 1.23 -2.13
N PRO A 24 14.57 -0.01 -1.63
CA PRO A 24 13.75 -0.37 -0.46
C PRO A 24 14.05 0.48 0.78
N ARG A 25 15.33 0.79 1.03
CA ARG A 25 15.74 1.65 2.15
C ARG A 25 15.21 3.08 2.01
N HIS A 26 15.26 3.63 0.80
CA HIS A 26 14.71 4.94 0.51
C HIS A 26 13.18 5.00 0.76
N PHE A 27 12.44 3.92 0.50
CA PHE A 27 11.04 3.82 0.90
C PHE A 27 10.87 3.89 2.42
N VAL A 28 11.61 3.09 3.18
CA VAL A 28 11.52 3.08 4.65
C VAL A 28 11.85 4.46 5.23
N ASP A 29 12.88 5.11 4.72
CA ASP A 29 13.29 6.45 5.15
C ASP A 29 12.20 7.50 4.88
N LEU A 30 11.51 7.46 3.75
CA LEU A 30 10.39 8.38 3.50
C LEU A 30 9.19 8.07 4.40
N PHE A 31 8.84 6.80 4.56
CA PHE A 31 7.65 6.41 5.31
C PHE A 31 7.81 6.65 6.81
N ARG A 32 8.98 6.35 7.39
CA ARG A 32 9.28 6.62 8.80
C ARG A 32 9.26 8.11 9.12
N ASN A 33 9.59 8.97 8.14
CA ASN A 33 9.73 10.40 8.38
C ASN A 33 8.48 11.20 8.03
N LEU A 34 7.67 10.75 7.06
CA LEU A 34 6.62 11.58 6.46
C LEU A 34 5.23 10.92 6.44
N TYR A 35 5.13 9.58 6.46
CA TYR A 35 3.86 8.91 6.26
C TYR A 35 3.16 8.60 7.59
N GLY A 36 2.04 9.29 7.85
CA GLY A 36 1.36 9.34 9.16
C GLY A 36 1.35 8.05 9.98
N PRO A 37 0.79 6.92 9.48
CA PRO A 37 0.74 5.67 10.24
C PRO A 37 2.12 5.07 10.54
N VAL A 38 3.00 4.99 9.54
CA VAL A 38 4.33 4.38 9.71
C VAL A 38 5.23 5.30 10.55
N HIS A 39 5.18 6.60 10.29
CA HIS A 39 5.84 7.61 11.13
C HIS A 39 5.44 7.50 12.60
N LYS A 40 4.13 7.40 12.89
CA LYS A 40 3.65 7.20 14.26
C LYS A 40 4.12 5.90 14.88
N ALA A 41 4.17 4.81 14.10
CA ALA A 41 4.69 3.54 14.58
C ALA A 41 6.17 3.66 15.00
N PHE A 42 7.03 4.21 14.13
CA PHE A 42 8.43 4.44 14.46
C PHE A 42 8.62 5.40 15.65
N ALA A 43 7.82 6.47 15.74
CA ALA A 43 7.92 7.44 16.83
C ALA A 43 7.51 6.88 18.21
N ALA A 44 6.74 5.79 18.24
CA ALA A 44 6.29 5.15 19.47
C ALA A 44 7.26 4.07 20.01
N LEU A 45 8.28 3.69 19.24
CA LEU A 45 9.18 2.59 19.56
C LEU A 45 10.54 3.08 20.08
N ASP A 46 11.17 2.28 20.95
CA ASP A 46 12.58 2.44 21.28
C ASP A 46 13.48 2.04 20.08
N THR A 47 14.78 2.34 20.17
CA THR A 47 15.74 2.12 19.08
C THR A 47 15.83 0.67 18.62
N GLY A 48 15.77 -0.28 19.56
CA GLY A 48 15.84 -1.70 19.24
C GLY A 48 14.61 -2.19 18.48
N ARG A 49 13.42 -1.79 18.96
CA ARG A 49 12.15 -2.15 18.30
C ARG A 49 11.95 -1.41 16.97
N ALA A 50 12.42 -0.18 16.85
CA ALA A 50 12.42 0.55 15.58
C ALA A 50 13.31 -0.15 14.54
N ALA A 51 14.48 -0.65 14.93
CA ALA A 51 15.34 -1.41 14.03
C ALA A 51 14.71 -2.75 13.61
N ALA A 52 14.01 -3.44 14.52
CA ALA A 52 13.26 -4.65 14.20
C ALA A 52 12.13 -4.37 13.20
N LEU A 53 11.34 -3.31 13.41
CA LEU A 53 10.30 -2.89 12.48
C LEU A 53 10.86 -2.54 11.09
N GLU A 54 12.01 -1.86 11.02
CA GLU A 54 12.69 -1.58 9.76
C GLU A 54 13.08 -2.88 9.03
N ALA A 55 13.65 -3.86 9.74
CA ALA A 55 13.99 -5.15 9.17
C ALA A 55 12.76 -5.91 8.66
N ASP A 56 11.66 -5.92 9.42
CA ASP A 56 10.41 -6.57 9.03
C ASP A 56 9.80 -5.92 7.77
N ILE A 57 9.82 -4.59 7.67
CA ILE A 57 9.35 -3.88 6.48
C ILE A 57 10.24 -4.21 5.27
N LEU A 58 11.55 -4.25 5.43
CA LEU A 58 12.48 -4.57 4.34
C LEU A 58 12.29 -6.01 3.84
N ALA A 59 12.10 -6.97 4.74
CA ALA A 59 11.81 -8.36 4.39
C ALA A 59 10.48 -8.49 3.63
N LEU A 60 9.45 -7.74 4.05
CA LEU A 60 8.18 -7.70 3.34
C LEU A 60 8.33 -7.07 1.95
N ILE A 61 9.15 -6.02 1.81
CA ILE A 61 9.44 -5.45 0.49
C ILE A 61 10.13 -6.50 -0.38
N GLU A 62 11.16 -7.17 0.11
CA GLU A 62 11.88 -8.21 -0.63
C GLU A 62 10.96 -9.33 -1.15
N GLU A 63 9.96 -9.74 -0.38
CA GLU A 63 8.98 -10.76 -0.79
C GLU A 63 8.12 -10.31 -2.00
N PHE A 64 7.77 -9.03 -2.08
CA PHE A 64 6.81 -8.50 -3.06
C PHE A 64 7.44 -7.60 -4.14
N ASP A 65 8.73 -7.31 -4.04
CA ASP A 65 9.44 -6.51 -5.03
C ASP A 65 9.60 -7.30 -6.32
N ILE A 66 9.23 -6.68 -7.44
CA ILE A 66 9.40 -7.26 -8.78
C ILE A 66 10.57 -6.62 -9.55
N ALA A 67 11.27 -5.67 -8.94
CA ALA A 67 12.46 -5.06 -9.52
C ALA A 67 13.71 -5.93 -9.30
N GLU A 68 14.56 -6.03 -10.32
CA GLU A 68 15.82 -6.79 -10.26
C GLU A 68 17.06 -5.88 -10.39
N ASP A 69 16.87 -4.56 -10.51
CA ASP A 69 17.93 -3.58 -10.77
C ASP A 69 18.34 -2.76 -9.52
N GLY A 70 17.87 -3.17 -8.34
CA GLY A 70 18.10 -2.47 -7.07
C GLY A 70 17.18 -1.28 -6.81
N THR A 71 16.32 -0.92 -7.77
CA THR A 71 15.15 -0.08 -7.48
C THR A 71 14.09 -0.87 -6.71
N MET A 72 13.03 -0.20 -6.28
CA MET A 72 11.89 -0.85 -5.63
C MET A 72 10.63 -0.68 -6.47
N VAL A 73 9.98 -1.79 -6.82
CA VAL A 73 8.69 -1.84 -7.52
C VAL A 73 7.79 -2.86 -6.83
N VAL A 74 6.91 -2.40 -5.93
CA VAL A 74 5.98 -3.27 -5.17
C VAL A 74 4.53 -3.04 -5.59
N PRO A 75 3.86 -3.99 -6.27
CA PRO A 75 2.44 -3.89 -6.58
C PRO A 75 1.56 -4.10 -5.34
N SER A 76 0.81 -3.07 -4.93
CA SER A 76 -0.16 -3.17 -3.83
C SER A 76 -1.58 -3.31 -4.37
N ALA A 77 -2.18 -4.48 -4.16
CA ALA A 77 -3.53 -4.76 -4.63
C ALA A 77 -4.58 -4.03 -3.78
N TYR A 78 -5.58 -3.44 -4.42
CA TYR A 78 -6.78 -2.90 -3.79
C TYR A 78 -8.03 -3.29 -4.58
N LEU A 79 -9.19 -3.28 -3.93
CA LEU A 79 -10.47 -3.49 -4.60
C LEU A 79 -11.07 -2.14 -4.99
N GLU A 80 -11.27 -1.93 -6.28
CA GLU A 80 -12.08 -0.84 -6.82
C GLU A 80 -13.54 -1.29 -6.89
N VAL A 81 -14.45 -0.47 -6.37
CA VAL A 81 -15.90 -0.69 -6.46
C VAL A 81 -16.54 0.56 -7.05
N VAL A 82 -17.20 0.40 -8.20
CA VAL A 82 -17.93 1.48 -8.88
C VAL A 82 -19.41 1.11 -8.88
N ALA A 83 -20.24 1.97 -8.28
CA ALA A 83 -21.69 1.85 -8.29
C ALA A 83 -22.28 2.99 -9.11
N SER A 84 -23.04 2.67 -10.17
CA SER A 84 -23.73 3.65 -11.00
C SER A 84 -25.24 3.49 -10.86
N LYS A 85 -25.92 4.63 -10.83
CA LYS A 85 -27.37 4.71 -10.89
C LYS A 85 -27.79 5.08 -12.31
N ARG A 86 -28.81 4.42 -12.84
CA ARG A 86 -29.46 4.83 -14.10
C ARG A 86 -30.52 5.90 -13.85
#